data_AF-A0A498K286-F1
#
_entry.id   AF-A0A498K286-F1
#
_cell.length_a   1.000
_cell.length_b   1.000
_cell.length_c   1.000
_cell.angle_alpha   90.00
_cell.angle_beta   90.00
_cell.angle_gamma   90.00
#
_symmetry.space_group_name_H-M   'P 1'
#
loop_
_entity.id
_entity.type
_entity.pdbx_description
1 polymer ?
#
loop_
_entity_poly.entity_id
_entity_poly.type
_entity_poly.pdbx_seq_one_letter_code
_entity_poly.pdbx_strand_id
1 'polypeptide(L)' 'MEATKATKGADGRKGGERKKSVSKSVKAGLQFPVSHITRFLERGRYVQYTNTSAPIYLTTEVSLNIHQVLALLPGIAP' A
#
# COMPACT_ATOMS: atom_id res chain seq x y z
N MET A 1 14.68 -25.00 -20.95
CA MET A 1 14.41 -25.41 -19.54
C MET A 1 14.60 -24.16 -18.70
N GLU A 2 13.52 -23.50 -18.27
CA GLU A 2 13.64 -22.33 -17.40
C GLU A 2 12.63 -22.44 -16.26
N ALA A 3 13.13 -22.12 -15.07
CA ALA A 3 12.75 -22.75 -13.83
C ALA A 3 11.37 -22.32 -13.29
N THR A 4 10.66 -23.31 -12.77
CA THR A 4 9.48 -23.17 -11.93
C THR A 4 9.78 -22.33 -10.69
N LYS A 5 9.05 -21.24 -10.46
CA LYS A 5 8.99 -20.60 -9.14
C LYS A 5 7.61 -20.83 -8.52
N ALA A 6 7.53 -21.88 -7.71
CA ALA A 6 6.38 -22.18 -6.88
C ALA A 6 6.19 -21.08 -5.81
N THR A 7 5.03 -20.42 -5.80
CA THR A 7 4.55 -19.67 -4.63
C THR A 7 3.55 -20.52 -3.87
N LYS A 8 4.04 -21.19 -2.83
CA LYS A 8 3.23 -21.91 -1.84
C LYS A 8 2.57 -20.88 -0.91
N GLY A 9 1.25 -20.89 -0.84
CA GLY A 9 0.49 -20.11 0.15
C GLY A 9 -0.95 -19.79 -0.26
N ALA A 10 -1.82 -20.78 -0.38
CA ALA A 10 -3.27 -20.57 -0.37
C ALA A 10 -4.01 -21.86 0.05
N ASP A 11 -3.68 -22.37 1.23
CA ASP A 11 -4.59 -23.29 1.90
C ASP A 11 -5.73 -22.45 2.53
N GLY A 12 -6.96 -22.72 2.08
CA GLY A 12 -8.18 -22.18 2.68
C GLY A 12 -8.72 -20.87 2.10
N ARG A 13 -9.42 -20.93 0.96
CA ARG A 13 -10.57 -20.05 0.66
C ARG A 13 -11.36 -20.64 -0.50
N LYS A 14 -12.44 -21.36 -0.14
CA LYS A 14 -13.52 -21.84 -1.02
C LYS A 14 -13.74 -20.88 -2.20
N GLY A 15 -13.69 -21.44 -3.40
CA GLY A 15 -14.00 -20.77 -4.65
C GLY A 15 -15.47 -20.38 -4.67
N GLY A 16 -15.75 -19.11 -4.40
CA GLY A 16 -16.92 -18.40 -4.88
C GLY A 16 -16.43 -17.22 -5.71
N GLU A 17 -17.30 -16.67 -6.56
CA GLU A 17 -16.99 -15.52 -7.41
C GLU A 17 -16.47 -14.36 -6.55
N ARG A 18 -15.15 -14.18 -6.51
CA ARG A 18 -14.51 -13.18 -5.65
C ARG A 18 -14.72 -11.82 -6.30
N LYS A 19 -15.48 -10.95 -5.64
CA LYS A 19 -15.48 -9.51 -5.94
C LYS A 19 -14.03 -9.05 -6.08
N LYS A 20 -13.74 -8.32 -7.16
CA LYS A 20 -12.40 -7.77 -7.42
C LYS A 20 -11.91 -7.07 -6.16
N SER A 21 -10.72 -7.46 -5.69
CA SER A 21 -10.13 -6.86 -4.50
C SER A 21 -9.76 -5.41 -4.81
N VAL A 22 -10.34 -4.47 -4.08
CA VAL A 22 -9.95 -3.05 -4.16
C VAL A 22 -8.84 -2.80 -3.15
N SER A 23 -7.72 -2.24 -3.63
CA SER A 23 -6.56 -1.95 -2.78
C SER A 23 -6.87 -0.87 -1.74
N LYS A 24 -6.15 -0.89 -0.60
CA LYS A 24 -6.30 0.12 0.45
C LYS A 24 -5.97 1.53 -0.05
N SER A 25 -4.99 1.65 -0.96
CA SER A 25 -4.65 2.93 -1.62
C SER A 25 -5.81 3.47 -2.44
N VAL A 26 -6.45 2.64 -3.26
CA VAL A 26 -7.60 3.05 -4.07
C VAL A 26 -8.78 3.46 -3.19
N LYS A 27 -9.04 2.72 -2.10
CA LYS A 27 -10.09 3.10 -1.13
C LYS A 27 -9.80 4.42 -0.42
N ALA A 28 -8.52 4.75 -0.21
CA ALA A 28 -8.11 5.98 0.44
C ALA A 28 -7.95 7.16 -0.53
N GLY A 29 -8.07 6.94 -1.85
CA GLY A 29 -7.83 7.98 -2.86
C GLY A 29 -6.37 8.44 -2.93
N LEU A 30 -5.43 7.60 -2.51
CA LEU A 30 -4.00 7.94 -2.45
C LEU A 30 -3.23 7.24 -3.57
N GLN A 31 -2.35 7.98 -4.26
CA GLN A 31 -1.42 7.43 -5.25
C GLN A 31 -0.35 6.53 -4.60
N PHE A 32 -0.01 6.82 -3.35
CA PHE A 32 1.01 6.08 -2.62
C PHE A 32 0.48 4.75 -2.02
N PRO A 33 1.34 3.72 -1.90
CA PRO A 33 0.95 2.38 -1.45
C PRO A 33 0.73 2.28 0.07
N VAL A 34 -0.51 2.45 0.52
CA VAL A 34 -0.92 2.39 1.95
C VAL A 34 -0.66 1.01 2.57
N SER A 35 -0.83 -0.07 1.79
CA SER A 35 -0.59 -1.44 2.26
C SER A 35 0.88 -1.69 2.60
N HIS A 36 1.81 -1.03 1.91
CA HIS A 36 3.24 -1.17 2.19
C HIS A 36 3.61 -0.50 3.50
N ILE A 37 3.10 0.70 3.75
CA ILE A 37 3.31 1.41 5.03
C ILE A 37 2.84 0.55 6.20
N THR A 38 1.65 -0.04 6.08
CA THR A 38 1.12 -0.97 7.11
C THR A 38 2.14 -2.10 7.41
N ARG A 39 2.65 -2.75 6.36
CA ARG A 39 3.60 -3.87 6.49
C ARG A 39 4.96 -3.42 7.05
N PHE A 40 5.39 -2.19 6.78
CA PHE A 40 6.63 -1.65 7.35
C PHE A 40 6.49 -1.33 8.84
N LEU A 41 5.34 -0.82 9.26
CA LEU A 41 5.04 -0.56 10.67
C LEU A 41 5.07 -1.85 11.51
N GLU A 42 4.43 -2.91 11.00
CA GLU A 42 4.45 -4.24 11.61
C GLU A 42 5.86 -4.87 11.55
N ARG A 43 6.51 -4.74 10.38
CA ARG A 43 7.92 -5.08 10.07
C ARG A 43 8.88 -4.65 11.17
N GLY A 44 8.87 -3.35 11.43
CA GLY A 44 9.77 -2.70 12.37
C GLY A 44 9.34 -2.80 13.82
N ARG A 45 8.18 -3.40 14.12
CA ARG A 45 7.57 -3.40 15.47
C ARG A 45 7.43 -1.99 16.04
N TYR A 46 7.10 -1.02 15.16
CA TYR A 46 6.94 0.39 15.56
C TYR A 46 5.61 0.66 16.28
N VAL A 47 4.66 -0.26 16.15
CA VAL A 47 3.33 -0.16 16.75
C VAL A 47 2.95 -1.49 17.39
N GLN A 48 2.28 -1.44 18.55
CA GLN A 48 1.73 -2.65 19.19
C GLN A 48 0.50 -3.16 18.44
N TYR A 49 -0.30 -2.27 17.88
CA TYR A 49 -1.43 -2.59 17.02
C TYR A 49 -1.61 -1.50 15.95
N THR A 50 -1.99 -1.91 14.74
CA THR A 50 -2.16 -0.99 13.61
C THR A 50 -3.65 -0.72 13.38
N ASN A 51 -4.08 0.52 13.58
CA ASN A 51 -5.42 0.98 13.18
C ASN A 51 -5.47 1.30 11.69
N THR A 52 -6.65 1.20 11.07
CA THR A 52 -6.83 1.50 9.63
C THR A 52 -6.41 2.93 9.25
N SER A 53 -6.59 3.90 10.15
CA SER A 53 -6.25 5.30 9.91
C SER A 53 -4.75 5.59 9.99
N ALA A 54 -3.99 4.87 10.80
CA ALA A 54 -2.57 5.13 11.02
C ALA A 54 -1.72 5.09 9.73
N PRO A 55 -1.77 4.04 8.89
CA PRO A 55 -1.01 4.02 7.65
C PRO A 55 -1.55 5.03 6.63
N ILE A 56 -2.84 5.36 6.65
CA ILE A 56 -3.43 6.38 5.75
C ILE A 56 -2.86 7.75 6.11
N TYR A 57 -2.87 8.11 7.39
CA TYR A 57 -2.35 9.37 7.90
C TYR A 57 -0.88 9.59 7.48
N LEU A 58 -0.01 8.62 7.78
CA LEU A 58 1.41 8.69 7.41
C LEU A 58 1.61 8.76 5.90
N THR A 59 0.82 8.01 5.13
CA THR A 59 0.90 8.05 3.66
C THR A 59 0.52 9.43 3.14
N THR A 60 -0.51 10.06 3.73
CA THR A 60 -0.97 11.40 3.35
C THR A 60 0.11 12.45 3.60
N GLU A 61 0.74 12.46 4.78
CA GLU A 61 1.81 13.43 5.09
C GLU A 61 3.00 13.29 4.13
N VAL A 62 3.48 12.07 3.92
CA VAL A 62 4.62 11.83 3.01
C VAL A 62 4.25 12.18 1.57
N SER A 63 3.05 11.79 1.12
CA SER A 63 2.54 12.12 -0.21
C SER A 63 2.47 13.63 -0.40
N LEU A 64 1.93 14.36 0.57
CA LEU A 64 1.79 15.80 0.49
C LEU A 64 3.14 16.49 0.35
N ASN A 65 4.13 16.11 1.18
CA ASN A 65 5.46 16.69 1.11
C ASN A 65 6.15 16.39 -0.24
N ILE A 66 6.03 15.16 -0.75
CA ILE A 66 6.60 14.80 -2.06
C ILE A 66 5.94 15.60 -3.18
N HIS A 67 4.61 15.74 -3.16
CA HIS A 67 3.91 16.56 -4.16
C HIS A 67 4.31 18.03 -4.08
N GLN A 68 4.50 18.58 -2.88
CA GLN A 68 4.98 19.96 -2.72
C GLN A 68 6.38 20.13 -3.32
N VAL A 69 7.31 19.23 -3.01
CA VAL A 69 8.67 19.28 -3.57
C VAL A 69 8.65 19.10 -5.09
N LEU A 70 7.83 18.18 -5.59
CA LEU A 70 7.70 17.94 -7.03
C LEU A 70 7.10 19.16 -7.75
N ALA A 71 6.11 19.82 -7.17
CA ALA A 71 5.46 20.99 -7.74
C ALA A 71 6.38 22.21 -7.86
N LEU A 72 7.47 22.26 -7.07
CA LEU A 72 8.50 23.29 -7.19
C LEU A 72 9.45 23.04 -8.37
N LEU A 73 9.41 21.85 -8.98
CA LEU A 73 10.20 21.54 -10.17
C LEU A 73 9.44 21.99 -11.43
N PRO A 74 10.00 22.91 -12.25
CA PRO A 74 9.32 23.40 -13.44
C PRO A 74 9.19 22.28 -14.49
N GLY A 75 7.99 22.12 -15.04
CA GLY A 75 7.70 21.21 -16.17
C GLY A 75 7.07 19.87 -15.80
N ILE A 76 6.84 19.59 -14.51
CA ILE A 76 6.14 18.38 -14.06
C ILE A 76 4.81 18.82 -13.42
N ALA A 77 3.80 19.04 -14.27
CA ALA A 77 2.41 19.14 -13.81
C ALA A 77 1.84 17.71 -13.62
N PRO A 78 0.93 17.50 -12.65
CA PRO A 78 0.32 16.19 -12.40
C PRO A 78 -0.52 15.66 -13.56
#